data_AF-A0A6N7MK94-F1
#
_entry.id   AF-A0A6N7MK94-F1
#
_cell.length_a   1.000
_cell.length_b   1.000
_cell.length_c   1.000
_cell.angle_alpha   90.00
_cell.angle_beta   90.00
_cell.angle_gamma   90.00
#
_symmetry.space_group_name_H-M   'P 1'
#
loop_
_entity.id
_entity.type
_entity.pdbx_description
1 polymer ?
#
loop_
_entity_poly.entity_id
_entity_poly.type
_entity_poly.pdbx_seq_one_letter_code
_entity_poly.pdbx_strand_id
1 'polypeptide(L)' 'MQQAKFSVAESQIEFLNQYSRFGFKDKSSMVRAAINELKKKLELVKLKKSADLYAEIYSKDQELHKLTDSAITDWPE' A
#
# COMPACT_ATOMS: atom_id res chain seq x y z
N MET A 1 7.54 21.38 7.83
CA MET A 1 7.98 20.19 7.06
C MET A 1 9.41 19.88 7.45
N GLN A 2 9.76 18.61 7.67
CA GLN A 2 11.15 18.20 7.88
C GLN A 2 11.84 18.00 6.53
N GLN A 3 13.13 18.34 6.45
CA GLN A 3 13.93 18.19 5.23
C GLN A 3 14.83 16.97 5.35
N ALA A 4 14.91 16.18 4.28
CA ALA A 4 15.86 15.08 4.15
C ALA A 4 16.69 15.30 2.88
N LYS A 5 18.01 15.08 2.98
CA LYS A 5 18.91 15.06 1.82
C LYS A 5 19.17 13.61 1.44
N PHE A 6 19.03 13.30 0.15
CA PHE A 6 19.28 11.97 -0.39
C PHE A 6 19.96 12.12 -1.75
N SER A 7 20.82 11.15 -2.08
CA SER A 7 21.43 11.06 -3.39
C SER A 7 20.47 10.40 -4.36
N VAL A 8 20.46 10.90 -5.59
CA VAL A 8 19.63 10.40 -6.69
C VAL A 8 20.50 10.24 -7.92
N ALA A 9 20.13 9.30 -8.80
CA ALA A 9 20.79 9.15 -10.08
C ALA A 9 20.54 10.36 -10.99
N GLU A 10 21.43 10.59 -11.95
CA GLU A 10 21.30 11.69 -12.91
C GLU A 10 19.98 11.62 -13.69
N SER A 11 19.59 10.42 -14.15
CA SER A 11 18.31 10.18 -14.81
C SER A 11 17.08 10.51 -13.94
N GLN A 12 17.19 10.34 -12.61
CA GLN A 12 16.13 10.70 -11.68
C GLN A 12 16.03 12.22 -11.50
N ILE A 13 17.16 12.94 -11.53
CA ILE A 13 17.19 14.41 -11.54
C ILE A 13 16.57 14.96 -12.82
N GLU A 14 16.91 14.40 -13.98
CA GLU A 14 16.33 14.80 -15.27
C GLU A 14 14.82 14.61 -15.28
N PHE A 15 14.34 13.48 -14.76
CA PHE A 15 12.91 13.23 -14.59
C PHE A 15 12.26 14.24 -13.63
N LEU A 16 12.87 14.48 -12.47
CA LEU A 16 12.37 15.47 -11.50
C LEU A 16 12.38 16.89 -12.05
N ASN A 17 13.29 17.25 -12.96
CA ASN A 17 13.31 18.57 -13.61
C ASN A 17 12.09 18.80 -14.50
N GLN A 18 11.40 17.73 -14.93
CA GLN A 18 10.19 17.80 -15.74
C GLN A 18 8.91 17.92 -14.90
N TYR A 19 9.01 18.14 -13.59
CA TYR A 19 7.88 18.21 -12.65
C TYR A 19 6.70 19.09 -13.15
N SER A 20 6.98 20.23 -13.78
CA SER A 20 5.96 21.14 -14.30
C SER A 20 5.13 20.53 -15.44
N ARG A 21 5.73 19.65 -16.26
CA ARG A 21 5.02 18.94 -17.34
C ARG A 21 3.94 18.00 -16.81
N PHE A 22 4.10 17.54 -15.57
CA PHE A 22 3.15 16.65 -14.90
C PHE A 22 2.20 17.39 -13.96
N GLY A 23 2.19 18.73 -13.97
CA GLY A 23 1.29 19.55 -13.16
C GLY A 23 1.73 19.74 -11.70
N PHE A 24 2.97 19.39 -11.35
CA PHE A 24 3.50 19.62 -10.01
C PHE A 24 3.98 21.06 -9.85
N LYS A 25 3.78 21.63 -8.65
CA LYS A 25 4.24 22.98 -8.28
C LYS A 25 5.76 23.06 -8.18
N ASP A 26 6.38 22.01 -7.66
CA ASP A 26 7.81 21.92 -7.39
C ASP A 26 8.27 20.45 -7.33
N LYS A 27 9.59 20.22 -7.43
CA LYS A 27 10.19 18.88 -7.33
C LYS A 27 9.78 18.15 -6.06
N SER A 28 9.70 18.87 -4.93
CA SER A 28 9.33 18.29 -3.64
C SER A 28 7.87 17.81 -3.61
N SER A 29 6.97 18.44 -4.35
CA SER A 29 5.57 18.00 -4.50
C SER A 29 5.48 16.70 -5.31
N MET A 30 6.28 16.57 -6.36
CA MET A 30 6.40 15.35 -7.14
C MET A 30 6.98 14.19 -6.32
N VAL A 31 8.08 14.44 -5.59
CA VAL A 31 8.69 13.44 -4.70
C VAL A 31 7.72 12.99 -3.61
N ARG A 32 6.97 13.93 -3.00
CA ARG A 32 5.94 13.58 -1.99
C ARG A 32 4.86 12.67 -2.58
N ALA A 33 4.39 12.96 -3.79
CA ALA A 33 3.41 12.12 -4.47
C ALA A 33 3.95 10.70 -4.71
N ALA A 34 5.18 10.58 -5.20
CA ALA A 34 5.84 9.29 -5.41
C ALA A 34 6.03 8.50 -4.12
N ILE A 35 6.46 9.15 -3.02
CA ILE A 35 6.61 8.51 -1.70
C ILE A 35 5.25 8.01 -1.18
N ASN A 36 4.20 8.81 -1.32
CA ASN A 36 2.86 8.41 -0.89
C ASN A 36 2.33 7.22 -1.68
N GLU A 37 2.58 7.17 -2.99
CA GLU A 37 2.22 6.03 -3.83
C GLU A 37 2.99 4.77 -3.43
N LEU A 38 4.30 4.89 -3.21
CA LEU A 38 5.13 3.78 -2.74
C LEU A 38 4.66 3.26 -1.37
N LYS A 39 4.33 4.17 -0.44
CA LYS A 39 3.79 3.82 0.88
C LYS A 39 2.52 2.97 0.73
N LYS A 40 1.55 3.40 -0.08
CA LYS A 40 0.31 2.65 -0.32
C LYS A 40 0.59 1.25 -0.88
N LYS A 41 1.52 1.12 -1.83
CA LYS A 41 1.90 -0.18 -2.41
C LYS A 41 2.51 -1.10 -1.35
N LEU A 42 3.41 -0.59 -0.51
CA LEU A 42 4.04 -1.38 0.55
C LEU A 42 3.04 -1.80 1.62
N GLU A 43 2.12 -0.90 2.01
CA GLU A 43 1.04 -1.20 2.95
C GLU A 43 0.09 -2.28 2.41
N LEU A 44 -0.28 -2.21 1.12
CA LEU A 44 -1.10 -3.22 0.47
C LEU A 44 -0.40 -4.59 0.44
N VAL A 45 0.89 -4.64 0.12
CA VAL A 45 1.66 -5.89 0.14
C VAL A 45 1.69 -6.48 1.55
N LYS A 46 1.86 -5.65 2.59
CA LYS A 46 1.81 -6.09 3.98
C LYS A 46 0.44 -6.65 4.34
N LEU A 47 -0.63 -5.94 3.95
CA LEU A 47 -2.01 -6.37 4.20
C LEU A 47 -2.32 -7.70 3.52
N LYS A 48 -1.90 -7.88 2.27
CA LYS A 48 -2.08 -9.14 1.54
C LYS A 48 -1.34 -10.29 2.23
N LYS A 49 -0.07 -10.08 2.61
CA LYS A 49 0.69 -11.08 3.36
C LYS A 49 0.02 -11.47 4.68
N SER A 50 -0.56 -10.51 5.41
CA SER A 50 -1.32 -10.83 6.62
C SER A 50 -2.59 -11.61 6.30
N ALA A 51 -3.34 -11.23 5.27
CA ALA A 51 -4.55 -11.93 4.87
C ALA A 51 -4.25 -13.38 4.44
N ASP A 52 -3.18 -13.60 3.68
CA ASP A 52 -2.73 -14.93 3.27
C ASP A 52 -2.40 -15.80 4.50
N LEU A 53 -1.74 -15.23 5.53
CA LEU A 53 -1.43 -15.92 6.78
C LEU A 53 -2.70 -16.26 7.58
N TYR A 54 -3.65 -15.33 7.68
CA TYR A 54 -4.94 -15.59 8.33
C TYR A 54 -5.74 -16.66 7.61
N ALA A 55 -5.74 -16.66 6.27
CA ALA A 55 -6.39 -17.70 5.47
C ALA A 55 -5.78 -19.08 5.73
N GLU A 56 -4.45 -19.17 5.86
CA GLU A 56 -3.77 -20.42 6.20
C GLU A 56 -4.16 -20.93 7.60
N ILE A 57 -4.24 -20.04 8.59
CA ILE A 57 -4.65 -20.39 9.96
C ILE A 57 -6.11 -20.85 9.96
N TYR A 58 -6.99 -20.05 9.35
CA TYR A 58 -8.42 -20.34 9.24
C TYR A 58 -8.64 -21.71 8.60
N SER A 59 -8.00 -21.99 7.46
CA SER A 59 -8.12 -23.27 6.73
C SER A 59 -7.80 -24.52 7.56
N LYS A 60 -7.03 -24.39 8.65
CA LYS A 60 -6.64 -25.50 9.52
C LYS A 60 -7.56 -25.63 10.75
N ASP A 61 -8.44 -24.66 10.99
CA ASP A 61 -9.30 -24.58 12.17
C ASP A 61 -10.76 -24.92 11.83
N GLN A 62 -11.09 -26.20 11.91
CA GLN A 62 -12.44 -26.71 11.61
C GLN A 62 -13.52 -26.19 12.57
N GLU A 63 -13.17 -25.81 13.80
CA GLU A 63 -14.12 -25.28 14.76
C GLU A 63 -14.49 -23.84 14.39
N LEU A 64 -13.49 -23.03 14.03
CA LEU A 64 -13.68 -21.67 13.55
C LEU A 64 -14.48 -21.63 12.24
N HIS A 65 -14.26 -22.58 11.34
CA HIS A 65 -15.08 -22.75 10.13
C HIS A 65 -16.56 -22.98 10.47
N LYS A 66 -16.86 -23.91 11.39
CA LYS A 66 -18.26 -24.18 11.79
C LYS A 66 -18.93 -22.97 12.42
N LEU A 67 -18.20 -22.21 13.23
CA LEU A 67 -18.71 -20.98 13.86
C LEU A 67 -19.02 -19.91 12.81
N THR A 68 -18.10 -19.67 11.88
CA THR A 68 -18.27 -18.67 10.80
C THR A 68 -19.35 -19.08 9.80
N ASP A 69 -19.43 -20.35 9.40
CA ASP A 69 -20.51 -20.87 8.54
C ASP A 69 -21.88 -20.71 9.20
N SER A 70 -21.98 -20.97 10.50
CA SER A 70 -23.25 -20.83 11.24
C SER A 70 -23.74 -19.39 11.32
N ALA A 71 -22.83 -18.41 11.34
CA ALA A 71 -23.14 -16.98 11.41
C ALA A 71 -23.70 -16.39 10.11
N ILE A 72 -23.54 -17.08 8.97
CA ILE A 72 -24.06 -16.64 7.66
C ILE A 72 -25.57 -16.84 7.55
N THR A 73 -26.12 -17.82 8.28
CA THR A 73 -27.50 -18.30 8.15
C THR A 73 -28.57 -17.23 8.44
N ASP A 74 -28.24 -16.18 9.20
CA ASP A 74 -29.17 -15.11 9.61
C ASP A 74 -28.80 -13.72 9.03
N TRP A 75 -27.92 -13.66 8.02
CA TRP A 75 -27.54 -12.37 7.42
C TRP A 75 -28.60 -11.90 6.41
N PRO A 76 -29.19 -10.69 6.56
CA PRO A 76 -30.19 -10.18 5.64
C PRO A 76 -29.57 -9.87 4.26
N GLU A 77 -30.32 -10.13 3.18
CA GLU A 77 -29.93 -9.81 1.78
C GLU A 77 -29.50 -8.34 1.57
#